data_AF-A0A1N6MQG5-F1
#
_entry.id   AF-A0A1N6MQG5-F1
#
_cell.length_a   1.000
_cell.length_b   1.000
_cell.length_c   1.000
_cell.angle_alpha   90.00
_cell.angle_beta   90.00
_cell.angle_gamma   90.00
#
_symmetry.space_group_name_H-M   'P 1'
#
loop_
_entity.id
_entity.type
_entity.pdbx_description
1 polymer ?
#
loop_
_entity_poly.entity_id
_entity_poly.type
_entity_poly.pdbx_seq_one_letter_code
_entity_poly.pdbx_strand_id
1 'polypeptide(L)'
;MISAVFIAWMLFPSTLFFGDWNKKFEVKDENGQYTAVVYKKLPISPYAMFKYFIMDDDYFIVLYDNKNRCIWKSSQLTTISYEAFFASFSFPTAKNNAFIYPTNDGYEVIYMDKLK
;
A
#
# COMPACT_ATOMS: atom_id res chain seq x y z
N MET A 1 -23.71 -24.72 -2.13
CA MET A 1 -22.24 -24.63 -1.94
C MET A 1 -21.58 -23.60 -2.86
N ILE A 2 -22.02 -23.45 -4.12
CA ILE A 2 -21.50 -22.46 -5.08
C ILE A 2 -21.73 -20.99 -4.62
N SER A 3 -22.86 -20.70 -3.99
CA SER A 3 -23.21 -19.32 -3.57
C SER A 3 -22.26 -18.74 -2.51
N ALA A 4 -21.78 -19.56 -1.56
CA ALA A 4 -20.85 -19.10 -0.53
C ALA A 4 -19.45 -18.79 -1.11
N VAL A 5 -19.00 -19.57 -2.10
CA VAL A 5 -17.74 -19.32 -2.81
C VAL A 5 -17.82 -18.03 -3.62
N PHE A 6 -18.98 -17.74 -4.23
CA PHE A 6 -19.20 -16.51 -4.99
C PHE A 6 -19.23 -15.27 -4.10
N ILE A 7 -19.90 -15.35 -2.94
CA ILE A 7 -19.92 -14.26 -1.94
C ILE A 7 -18.51 -14.05 -1.35
N ALA A 8 -17.79 -15.12 -1.03
CA ALA A 8 -16.42 -15.03 -0.56
C ALA A 8 -15.52 -14.36 -1.63
N TRP A 9 -15.64 -14.75 -2.90
CA TRP A 9 -14.87 -14.15 -4.00
C TRP A 9 -15.19 -12.67 -4.22
N MET A 10 -16.45 -12.25 -4.03
CA MET A 10 -16.84 -10.85 -4.09
C MET A 10 -16.15 -9.97 -3.04
N LEU A 11 -15.84 -10.54 -1.87
CA LEU A 11 -15.27 -9.82 -0.72
C LEU A 11 -13.76 -10.06 -0.55
N PHE A 12 -13.12 -10.83 -1.44
CA PHE A 12 -11.70 -11.13 -1.32
C PHE A 12 -10.85 -9.86 -1.52
N PRO A 13 -10.01 -9.49 -0.54
CA PRO A 13 -9.31 -8.22 -0.59
C PRO A 13 -8.14 -8.27 -1.58
N SER A 14 -8.20 -7.40 -2.58
CA SER A 14 -7.20 -7.22 -3.65
C SER A 14 -5.78 -6.98 -3.19
N THR A 15 -5.65 -6.42 -1.99
CA THR A 15 -4.35 -6.06 -1.43
C THR A 15 -3.56 -7.27 -0.94
N LEU A 16 -4.14 -8.47 -0.84
CA LEU A 16 -3.43 -9.68 -0.39
C LEU A 16 -2.36 -10.15 -1.39
N PHE A 17 -2.52 -9.81 -2.67
CA PHE A 17 -1.61 -10.23 -3.73
C PHE A 17 -0.69 -9.08 -4.11
N PHE A 18 0.54 -9.12 -3.60
CA PHE A 18 1.61 -8.18 -3.95
C PHE A 18 2.89 -8.95 -4.28
N GLY A 19 3.55 -8.53 -5.36
CA GLY A 19 4.77 -9.15 -5.89
C GLY A 19 5.35 -8.31 -7.02
N ASP A 20 6.42 -8.78 -7.66
CA ASP A 20 7.12 -7.97 -8.67
C ASP A 20 6.25 -7.59 -9.87
N TRP A 21 5.21 -8.38 -10.18
CA TRP A 21 4.31 -8.17 -11.32
C TRP A 21 3.33 -6.99 -11.14
N ASN A 22 3.04 -6.55 -9.91
CA ASN A 22 2.25 -5.33 -9.64
C ASN A 22 3.06 -4.23 -8.96
N LYS A 23 4.36 -4.40 -8.80
CA LYS A 23 5.24 -3.35 -8.33
C LYS A 23 5.31 -2.22 -9.35
N LYS A 24 5.17 -0.99 -8.88
CA LYS A 24 5.17 0.20 -9.73
C LYS A 24 6.37 1.09 -9.44
N PHE A 25 6.63 1.30 -8.16
CA PHE A 25 7.71 2.15 -7.73
C PHE A 25 8.27 1.67 -6.39
N GLU A 26 9.55 1.97 -6.18
CA GLU A 26 10.26 1.66 -4.96
C GLU A 26 11.08 2.88 -4.57
N VAL A 27 10.95 3.29 -3.31
CA VAL A 27 11.75 4.34 -2.70
C VAL A 27 12.49 3.76 -1.52
N LYS A 28 13.81 3.97 -1.50
CA LYS A 28 14.65 3.59 -0.38
C LYS A 28 14.94 4.82 0.46
N ASP A 29 14.98 4.61 1.76
CA ASP A 29 15.56 5.59 2.67
C ASP A 29 17.04 5.84 2.33
N GLU A 30 17.53 7.04 2.63
CA GLU A 30 18.93 7.43 2.41
C GLU A 30 19.91 6.50 3.13
N ASN A 31 19.51 5.94 4.29
CA ASN A 31 20.34 5.02 5.07
C ASN A 31 20.12 3.54 4.70
N GLY A 32 19.23 3.25 3.75
CA GLY A 32 18.87 1.89 3.35
C GLY A 32 18.21 1.06 4.45
N GLN A 33 17.72 1.69 5.52
CA GLN A 33 17.07 0.99 6.64
C GLN A 33 15.64 0.57 6.33
N TYR A 34 14.97 1.35 5.49
CA TYR A 34 13.59 1.13 5.10
C TYR A 34 13.42 1.26 3.59
N THR A 35 12.48 0.51 3.06
CA THR A 35 12.10 0.56 1.65
C THR A 35 10.58 0.63 1.55
N ALA A 36 10.06 1.71 0.97
CA ALA A 36 8.63 1.83 0.65
C ALA A 36 8.42 1.37 -0.80
N VAL A 37 7.55 0.39 -0.98
CA VAL A 37 7.20 -0.11 -2.30
C VAL A 37 5.73 0.17 -2.57
N VAL A 38 5.46 0.76 -3.72
CA VAL A 38 4.12 1.02 -4.23
C VAL A 38 3.70 -0.11 -5.15
N TYR A 39 2.57 -0.71 -4.83
CA TYR A 39 1.96 -1.77 -5.63
C TYR A 39 0.63 -1.33 -6.20
N LYS A 40 0.34 -1.80 -7.41
CA LYS A 40 -0.98 -1.66 -8.01
C LYS A 40 -1.95 -2.68 -7.40
N LYS A 41 -3.08 -2.22 -6.87
CA LYS A 41 -4.23 -3.03 -6.44
C LYS A 41 -4.72 -3.83 -7.65
N LEU A 42 -4.86 -5.15 -7.48
CA LEU A 42 -5.44 -5.98 -8.53
C LEU A 42 -6.97 -6.01 -8.45
N PRO A 43 -7.68 -5.94 -9.59
CA PRO A 43 -9.12 -6.14 -9.64
C PRO A 43 -9.46 -7.65 -9.57
N ILE A 44 -9.15 -8.31 -8.44
CA ILE A 44 -9.42 -9.75 -8.24
C ILE A 44 -10.88 -10.06 -7.87
N SER A 45 -11.66 -9.05 -7.48
CA SER A 45 -13.08 -9.15 -7.17
C SER A 45 -13.88 -8.13 -7.99
N PRO A 46 -15.17 -8.38 -8.28
CA PRO A 46 -16.01 -7.44 -9.02
C PRO A 46 -16.08 -6.04 -8.37
N TYR A 47 -16.08 -5.97 -7.04
CA TYR A 47 -16.05 -4.69 -6.32
C TYR A 47 -14.70 -3.97 -6.48
N ALA A 48 -13.59 -4.71 -6.38
CA ALA A 48 -12.27 -4.15 -6.65
C ALA A 48 -12.14 -3.70 -8.11
N MET A 49 -12.75 -4.43 -9.05
CA MET A 49 -12.81 -4.07 -10.47
C MET A 49 -13.61 -2.78 -10.70
N PHE A 50 -14.74 -2.61 -10.02
CA PHE A 50 -15.51 -1.36 -10.08
C PHE A 50 -14.69 -0.17 -9.56
N LYS A 51 -14.04 -0.30 -8.40
CA LYS A 51 -13.13 0.74 -7.90
C LYS A 51 -11.97 1.02 -8.86
N TYR A 52 -11.37 -0.05 -9.40
CA TYR A 52 -10.23 0.04 -10.31
C TYR A 52 -10.55 0.81 -11.59
N PHE A 53 -11.69 0.52 -12.22
CA PHE A 53 -12.05 1.17 -13.49
C PHE A 53 -12.67 2.55 -13.33
N ILE A 54 -13.28 2.86 -12.17
CA ILE A 54 -14.07 4.09 -11.99
C ILE A 54 -13.36 5.14 -11.13
N MET A 55 -12.53 4.74 -10.15
CA MET A 55 -12.02 5.65 -9.13
C MET A 55 -10.52 5.97 -9.25
N ASP A 56 -9.78 5.32 -10.17
CA ASP A 56 -8.30 5.44 -10.31
C ASP A 56 -7.53 5.26 -8.98
N ASP A 57 -8.19 4.68 -7.98
CA ASP A 57 -7.68 4.39 -6.64
C ASP A 57 -7.03 3.02 -6.62
N ASP A 58 -5.86 3.00 -7.22
CA ASP A 58 -5.27 1.77 -7.70
C ASP A 58 -4.01 1.39 -6.97
N TYR A 59 -3.62 2.08 -5.90
CA TYR A 59 -2.31 1.84 -5.30
C TYR A 59 -2.36 1.68 -3.79
N PHE A 60 -1.42 0.89 -3.28
CA PHE A 60 -1.17 0.72 -1.86
C PHE A 60 0.32 0.65 -1.62
N ILE A 61 0.73 0.99 -0.40
CA ILE A 61 2.13 1.06 0.00
C ILE A 61 2.41 -0.09 0.95
N VAL A 62 3.54 -0.75 0.75
CA VAL A 62 4.11 -1.68 1.72
C VAL A 62 5.46 -1.14 2.14
N LEU A 63 5.66 -1.06 3.44
CA LEU A 63 6.93 -0.68 4.04
C LEU A 63 7.69 -1.94 4.43
N TYR A 64 8.94 -2.02 4.00
CA TYR A 64 9.87 -3.09 4.28
C TYR A 64 11.03 -2.59 5.13
N ASP A 65 11.58 -3.48 5.96
CA ASP A 65 12.87 -3.25 6.61
C ASP A 65 14.06 -3.58 5.70
N ASN A 66 15.27 -3.32 6.21
CA ASN A 66 16.54 -3.62 5.55
C ASN A 66 16.78 -5.12 5.24
N LYS A 67 15.94 -6.02 5.74
CA LYS A 67 15.95 -7.46 5.46
C LYS A 67 14.85 -7.87 4.49
N ASN A 68 14.21 -6.91 3.82
CA ASN A 68 13.04 -7.12 2.96
C ASN A 68 11.85 -7.79 3.67
N ARG A 69 11.72 -7.62 4.98
CA ARG A 69 10.55 -8.09 5.73
C ARG A 69 9.48 -7.03 5.70
N CYS A 70 8.25 -7.43 5.38
CA CYS A 70 7.08 -6.54 5.45
C CYS A 70 6.86 -6.15 6.91
N ILE A 71 7.02 -4.86 7.22
CA ILE A 71 6.80 -4.31 8.56
C ILE A 71 5.47 -3.58 8.67
N TRP A 72 4.95 -3.06 7.55
CA TRP A 72 3.67 -2.39 7.51
C TRP A 72 3.10 -2.35 6.10
N LYS A 73 1.77 -2.20 6.01
CA LYS A 73 1.04 -2.02 4.77
C LYS A 73 -0.11 -1.04 4.95
N SER A 74 -0.34 -0.21 3.93
CA SER A 74 -1.44 0.74 3.92
C SER A 74 -2.80 0.04 3.96
N SER A 75 -3.79 0.70 4.58
CA SER A 75 -5.13 0.15 4.68
C SER A 75 -5.73 -0.08 3.30
N GLN A 76 -6.65 -1.04 3.21
CA GLN A 76 -7.42 -1.29 1.99
C GLN A 76 -8.38 -0.15 1.65
N LEU A 77 -8.72 0.65 2.67
CA LEU A 77 -9.58 1.81 2.55
C LEU A 77 -8.80 3.07 2.18
N THR A 78 -7.48 3.06 2.31
CA THR A 78 -6.66 4.21 1.94
C THR A 78 -6.66 4.34 0.42
N THR A 79 -7.03 5.55 -0.02
CA THR A 79 -7.12 5.91 -1.42
C THR A 79 -5.82 6.59 -1.85
N ILE A 80 -5.10 6.02 -2.81
CA ILE A 80 -3.82 6.58 -3.27
C ILE A 80 -3.78 6.50 -4.79
N SER A 81 -3.72 7.67 -5.42
CA SER A 81 -3.55 7.85 -6.85
C SER A 81 -2.08 7.78 -7.22
N TYR A 82 -1.81 7.57 -8.51
CA TYR A 82 -0.44 7.60 -9.01
C TYR A 82 0.23 8.96 -8.79
N GLU A 83 -0.54 10.04 -8.92
CA GLU A 83 -0.04 11.42 -8.79
C GLU A 83 0.44 11.74 -7.37
N ALA A 84 -0.25 11.19 -6.36
CA ALA A 84 0.11 11.37 -4.96
C ALA A 84 1.57 10.93 -4.67
N PHE A 85 2.09 9.92 -5.37
CA PHE A 85 3.46 9.44 -5.16
C PHE A 85 4.56 10.43 -5.59
N PHE A 86 4.25 11.41 -6.44
CA PHE A 86 5.21 12.48 -6.75
C PHE A 86 5.48 13.41 -5.57
N ALA A 87 4.59 13.42 -4.56
CA ALA A 87 4.70 14.28 -3.39
C ALA A 87 5.79 13.85 -2.39
N SER A 88 6.56 12.81 -2.71
CA SER A 88 7.68 12.25 -1.92
C SER A 88 7.26 11.58 -0.60
N PHE A 89 8.12 10.68 -0.13
CA PHE A 89 7.96 9.95 1.14
C PHE A 89 8.91 10.52 2.18
N SER A 90 8.50 10.50 3.46
CA SER A 90 9.41 10.78 4.58
C SER A 90 9.62 9.51 5.40
N PHE A 91 10.86 9.01 5.42
CA PHE A 91 11.20 7.78 6.11
C PHE A 91 11.53 8.01 7.59
N PRO A 92 11.29 6.99 8.45
CA PRO A 92 11.70 7.05 9.83
C PRO A 92 13.22 7.17 9.95
N THR A 93 13.68 8.06 10.83
CA THR A 93 15.09 8.27 11.17
C THR A 93 15.33 7.98 12.65
N ALA A 94 16.59 7.98 13.08
CA ALA A 94 16.94 7.79 14.49
C ALA A 94 16.33 8.84 15.44
N LYS A 95 15.94 10.02 14.91
CA LYS A 95 15.33 11.11 15.69
C LYS A 95 13.81 11.19 15.54
N ASN A 96 13.26 10.62 14.47
CA ASN A 96 11.83 10.65 14.18
C ASN A 96 11.39 9.26 13.73
N ASN A 97 10.55 8.60 14.52
CA ASN A 97 10.05 7.26 14.22
C ASN A 97 8.79 7.26 13.33
N ALA A 98 8.44 8.39 12.73
CA ALA A 98 7.28 8.50 11.85
C ALA A 98 7.65 8.16 10.40
N PHE A 99 6.80 7.36 9.74
CA PHE A 99 6.76 7.25 8.29
C PHE A 99 5.59 8.09 7.78
N ILE A 100 5.87 9.02 6.88
CA ILE A 100 4.90 9.90 6.27
C ILE A 100 4.79 9.54 4.80
N TYR A 101 3.57 9.27 4.35
CA TYR A 101 3.31 8.92 2.96
C TYR A 101 2.14 9.71 2.41
N PRO A 102 2.15 10.00 1.11
CA PRO A 102 1.08 10.72 0.46
C PRO A 102 -0.13 9.82 0.23
N THR A 103 -1.32 10.42 0.34
CA THR A 103 -2.62 9.84 0.00
C THR A 103 -3.39 10.83 -0.87
N ASN A 104 -4.54 10.43 -1.40
CA ASN A 104 -5.38 11.36 -2.16
C ASN A 104 -5.92 12.53 -1.31
N ASP A 105 -5.97 12.34 0.01
CA ASP A 105 -6.45 13.34 0.98
C ASP A 105 -5.31 14.14 1.62
N GLY A 106 -4.06 13.99 1.14
CA GLY A 106 -2.89 14.72 1.65
C GLY A 106 -1.78 13.77 2.10
N TYR A 107 -1.49 13.76 3.39
CA TYR A 107 -0.46 12.88 3.97
C TYR A 107 -1.01 12.14 5.18
N GLU A 108 -0.66 10.86 5.28
CA GLU A 108 -0.90 10.07 6.47
C GLU A 108 0.44 9.78 7.17
N VAL A 109 0.36 9.65 8.49
CA VAL A 109 1.51 9.43 9.36
C VAL A 109 1.29 8.15 10.15
N ILE A 110 2.26 7.26 10.10
CA ILE A 110 2.34 6.11 10.99
C ILE A 110 3.58 6.21 11.86
N TYR A 111 3.47 5.74 13.09
CA TYR A 111 4.59 5.72 14.03
C TYR A 111 5.07 4.29 14.21
N MET A 112 6.37 4.04 13.98
CA MET A 112 6.95 2.69 13.98
C MET A 112 6.85 1.98 15.33
N ASP A 113 6.77 2.72 16.43
CA ASP A 113 6.60 2.18 17.78
C ASP A 113 5.20 1.57 18.01
N LYS A 114 4.19 2.03 17.25
CA LYS A 114 2.81 1.52 17.31
C LYS A 114 2.57 0.27 16.45
N LEU A 115 3.59 -0.22 15.75
CA LEU A 115 3.52 -1.41 14.89
C LEU A 115 3.90 -2.71 15.62
N LYS A 116 4.23 -2.63 16.92
CA LYS A 116 4.61 -3.77 17.76
C LYS A 116 3.41 -4.49 18.37
#